data_AF-A0AAW5N917-F1
#
_entry.id   AF-A0AAW5N917-F1
#
_cell.length_a   1.000
_cell.length_b   1.000
_cell.length_c   1.000
_cell.angle_alpha   90.00
_cell.angle_beta   90.00
_cell.angle_gamma   90.00
#
_symmetry.space_group_name_H-M   'P 1'
#
loop_
_entity.id
_entity.type
_entity.pdbx_description
1 polymer ?
#
loop_
_entity_poly.entity_id
_entity_poly.type
_entity_poly.pdbx_seq_one_letter_code
_entity_poly.pdbx_strand_id
1 'polypeptide(L)'
;MGVLGISPGFLHAQSLIETVEIPAGTFYMGSIGEGEDFDEAPVHRVTISQAFRMGKTEVTNAQFELFRPEHRALRGKDGISTGDDEAVVNVTYQDAVDFCNWLSKKEGKTYRLPTEAEWEYACRAGTYTDYYTGDYLPEPMCRNQVIARNYKPVSLKVGQTTPNAFGLYDMHGNVEEWCLDWYAPYTADNQTDPKGPDTGMYRVTRGGSHHTPVQYLRSANRMAMLPEDKHSLTGFRVVQSELSFPVKDRKGFFREPIPFVVSPVLLGVPFYRHNHQPSITWCDNGDMLAVWFSANQENGRGMVVLQSRLKAGASAWEPATLFFKVPDRNMTGSSVFNDGQGTLYHFNGVEAAGDWQNLMVVMRTSRDNGYTWTAPRIIAPEHTKRHQVISGTIRTSKGWMVQACDAGPEGNDGAAVLVSKDGGKTWADPWNGAPKPEFAEGTTGSTIAGIHAGVVELKDGRWMALGRGNTIVAADGTRHMPMSISSDGGKTWTYAASPFPPIDGGQRLVFLRLREGPLLLVSFTDHPQRTPEKDRGMIFQRADGTTFRGYGLYAVVSYDEGKTWPVRKLLTDGKCRFLNGGAWTGNFMMDATHAEPRGYMAGVQAPDSTIHIVSSRLHYQFDLTWLEQKPE
;
A
#
# COMPACT_ATOMS: atom_id res chain seq x y z
N MET A 1 -15.59 -63.06 3.52
CA MET A 1 -16.66 -62.10 3.18
C MET A 1 -16.16 -60.73 3.58
N GLY A 2 -15.90 -59.87 2.60
CA GLY A 2 -15.23 -58.58 2.77
C GLY A 2 -16.18 -57.51 3.33
N VAL A 3 -15.65 -56.72 4.25
CA VAL A 3 -16.27 -55.51 4.79
C VAL A 3 -15.95 -54.37 3.83
N LEU A 4 -16.98 -53.79 3.20
CA LEU A 4 -16.87 -52.61 2.34
C LEU A 4 -16.74 -51.36 3.22
N GLY A 5 -15.56 -50.75 3.23
CA GLY A 5 -15.33 -49.40 3.74
C GLY A 5 -15.84 -48.37 2.73
N ILE A 6 -16.74 -47.50 3.17
CA ILE A 6 -17.19 -46.34 2.41
C ILE A 6 -16.19 -45.21 2.68
N SER A 7 -15.39 -44.85 1.68
CA SER A 7 -14.59 -43.62 1.70
C SER A 7 -15.52 -42.41 1.52
N PRO A 8 -15.37 -41.32 2.30
CA PRO A 8 -16.13 -40.09 2.06
C PRO A 8 -15.62 -39.41 0.80
N GLY A 9 -16.49 -39.26 -0.20
CA GLY A 9 -16.21 -38.47 -1.39
C GLY A 9 -16.08 -36.99 -1.04
N PHE A 10 -14.93 -36.41 -1.37
CA PHE A 10 -14.77 -34.96 -1.42
C PHE A 10 -15.66 -34.39 -2.53
N LEU A 11 -16.74 -33.73 -2.14
CA LEU A 11 -17.52 -32.85 -3.02
C LEU A 11 -16.59 -31.74 -3.52
N HIS A 12 -16.14 -31.82 -4.77
CA HIS A 12 -15.53 -30.68 -5.45
C HIS A 12 -16.60 -29.61 -5.63
N ALA A 13 -16.44 -28.46 -4.99
CA ALA A 13 -17.27 -27.29 -5.26
C ALA A 13 -17.10 -26.90 -6.74
N GLN A 14 -18.22 -26.76 -7.47
CA GLN A 14 -18.22 -26.32 -8.85
C GLN A 14 -17.68 -24.88 -8.93
N SER A 15 -16.73 -24.63 -9.84
CA SER A 15 -16.13 -23.30 -10.03
C SER A 15 -17.16 -22.31 -10.58
N LEU A 16 -17.13 -21.08 -10.09
CA LEU A 16 -18.06 -19.99 -10.41
C LEU A 16 -17.82 -19.40 -11.79
N ILE A 17 -16.60 -19.53 -12.32
CA ILE A 17 -16.21 -19.09 -13.65
C ILE A 17 -15.73 -20.30 -14.45
N GLU A 18 -16.32 -20.51 -15.64
CA GLU A 18 -15.80 -21.51 -16.59
C GLU A 18 -14.54 -20.95 -17.27
N THR A 19 -13.44 -21.69 -17.22
CA THR A 19 -12.14 -21.28 -17.80
C THR A 19 -11.61 -22.30 -18.81
N VAL A 20 -11.03 -21.80 -19.90
CA VAL A 20 -10.32 -22.58 -20.92
C VAL A 20 -8.81 -22.46 -20.74
N GLU A 21 -8.05 -23.50 -21.10
CA GLU A 21 -6.59 -23.48 -21.03
C GLU A 21 -6.00 -22.81 -22.28
N ILE A 22 -5.12 -21.84 -22.07
CA ILE A 22 -4.39 -21.11 -23.09
C ILE A 22 -2.94 -21.61 -23.04
N PRO A 23 -2.41 -22.23 -24.11
CA PRO A 23 -1.08 -22.83 -24.09
C PRO A 23 0.02 -21.77 -24.06
N ALA A 24 1.16 -22.08 -23.44
CA ALA A 24 2.37 -21.27 -23.58
C ALA A 24 2.79 -21.16 -25.06
N GLY A 25 3.37 -20.02 -25.44
CA GLY A 25 3.76 -19.80 -26.83
C GLY A 25 4.34 -18.42 -27.09
N THR A 26 4.74 -18.19 -28.34
CA THR A 26 5.30 -16.92 -28.79
C THR A 26 4.43 -16.37 -29.92
N PHE A 27 4.15 -15.07 -29.88
CA PHE A 27 3.41 -14.37 -30.93
C PHE A 27 4.04 -13.00 -31.20
N TYR A 28 3.51 -12.33 -32.22
CA TYR A 28 3.87 -10.95 -32.54
C TYR A 28 2.74 -10.04 -32.07
N MET A 29 3.08 -9.17 -31.12
CA MET A 29 2.16 -8.23 -30.48
C MET A 29 2.18 -6.89 -31.21
N GLY A 30 1.01 -6.27 -31.35
CA GLY A 30 0.85 -4.97 -31.98
C GLY A 30 0.58 -5.01 -33.49
N SER A 31 0.67 -3.85 -34.13
CA SER A 31 0.49 -3.65 -35.58
C SER A 31 1.56 -2.72 -36.16
N ILE A 32 1.51 -2.49 -37.47
CA ILE A 32 2.49 -1.63 -38.17
C ILE A 32 2.32 -0.13 -37.84
N GLY A 33 1.22 0.25 -37.18
CA GLY A 33 1.01 1.60 -36.65
C GLY A 33 0.78 2.70 -37.67
N GLU A 34 0.08 2.41 -38.77
CA GLU A 34 -0.28 3.42 -39.75
C GLU A 34 -1.59 4.14 -39.37
N GLY A 35 -1.61 5.47 -39.51
CA GLY A 35 -2.83 6.26 -39.31
C GLY A 35 -3.36 6.23 -37.87
N GLU A 36 -4.61 5.80 -37.72
CA GLU A 36 -5.31 5.74 -36.42
C GLU A 36 -4.79 4.61 -35.51
N ASP A 37 -3.94 3.71 -36.04
CA ASP A 37 -3.41 2.55 -35.33
C ASP A 37 -2.02 2.81 -34.72
N PHE A 38 -1.53 4.05 -34.77
CA PHE A 38 -0.13 4.41 -34.45
C PHE A 38 0.36 3.97 -33.08
N ASP A 39 -0.53 3.81 -32.11
CA ASP A 39 -0.24 3.44 -30.73
C ASP A 39 -0.15 1.92 -30.49
N GLU A 40 -0.48 1.12 -31.52
CA GLU A 40 -0.31 -0.32 -31.57
C GLU A 40 1.09 -0.73 -32.06
N ALA A 41 1.91 0.23 -32.48
CA ALA A 41 3.27 0.01 -32.98
C ALA A 41 4.36 0.21 -31.92
N PRO A 42 5.54 -0.45 -32.08
CA PRO A 42 5.86 -1.37 -33.17
C PRO A 42 5.37 -2.81 -32.91
N VAL A 43 5.22 -3.58 -33.99
CA VAL A 43 5.14 -5.05 -33.91
C VAL A 43 6.41 -5.58 -33.25
N HIS A 44 6.27 -6.38 -32.19
CA HIS A 44 7.39 -6.96 -31.46
C HIS A 44 7.07 -8.38 -30.98
N ARG A 45 8.10 -9.18 -30.70
CA ARG A 45 7.92 -10.58 -30.32
C ARG A 45 7.66 -10.70 -28.83
N VAL A 46 6.57 -11.35 -28.45
CA VAL A 46 6.21 -11.61 -27.06
C VAL A 46 6.10 -13.11 -26.82
N THR A 47 6.73 -13.58 -25.74
CA THR A 47 6.61 -14.96 -25.28
C THR A 47 5.75 -15.03 -24.03
N ILE A 48 4.67 -15.80 -24.09
CA ILE A 48 3.90 -16.27 -22.94
C ILE A 48 4.57 -17.56 -22.46
N SER A 49 5.30 -17.49 -21.35
CA SER A 49 6.21 -18.57 -20.94
C SER A 49 5.51 -19.80 -20.34
N GLN A 50 4.28 -19.62 -19.85
CA GLN A 50 3.51 -20.67 -19.19
C GLN A 50 2.06 -20.67 -19.68
N ALA A 51 1.47 -21.87 -19.71
CA ALA A 51 0.05 -21.99 -19.94
C ALA A 51 -0.72 -21.36 -18.78
N PHE A 52 -1.84 -20.72 -19.08
CA PHE A 52 -2.73 -20.13 -18.09
C PHE A 52 -4.18 -20.45 -18.46
N ARG A 53 -5.12 -20.31 -17.53
CA ARG A 53 -6.55 -20.49 -17.84
C ARG A 53 -7.21 -19.12 -17.92
N MET A 54 -8.05 -18.90 -18.93
CA MET A 54 -8.78 -17.64 -19.09
C MET A 54 -10.28 -17.92 -19.05
N GLY A 55 -11.05 -16.98 -18.49
CA GLY A 55 -12.50 -17.01 -18.51
C GLY A 55 -12.98 -17.19 -19.94
N LYS A 56 -13.80 -18.23 -20.14
CA LYS A 56 -14.33 -18.59 -21.45
C LYS A 56 -15.12 -17.44 -22.10
N THR A 57 -15.73 -16.62 -21.25
CA THR A 57 -16.44 -15.38 -21.55
C THR A 57 -16.03 -14.29 -20.57
N GLU A 58 -16.53 -13.08 -20.79
CA GLU A 58 -16.56 -11.99 -19.82
C GLU A 58 -17.38 -12.36 -18.57
N VAL A 59 -17.08 -11.68 -17.46
CA VAL A 59 -17.82 -11.83 -16.20
C VAL A 59 -19.23 -11.29 -16.37
N THR A 60 -20.21 -12.08 -15.96
CA THR A 60 -21.64 -11.73 -16.05
C THR A 60 -22.12 -10.92 -14.85
N ASN A 61 -23.24 -10.22 -14.99
CA ASN A 61 -23.90 -9.55 -13.86
C ASN A 61 -24.18 -10.50 -12.70
N ALA A 62 -24.71 -11.70 -12.97
CA ALA A 62 -25.00 -12.67 -11.92
C ALA A 62 -23.74 -13.10 -11.16
N GLN A 63 -22.61 -13.28 -11.85
CA GLN A 63 -21.33 -13.60 -11.22
C GLN A 63 -20.82 -12.42 -10.38
N PHE A 64 -20.81 -11.21 -10.94
CA PHE A 64 -20.33 -10.00 -10.26
C PHE A 64 -21.15 -9.66 -9.01
N GLU A 65 -22.46 -9.85 -9.05
CA GLU A 65 -23.36 -9.56 -7.93
C GLU A 65 -23.22 -10.53 -6.76
N LEU A 66 -22.58 -11.70 -6.94
CA LEU A 66 -22.17 -12.53 -5.81
C LEU A 66 -21.08 -11.87 -4.96
N PHE A 67 -20.30 -10.97 -5.56
CA PHE A 67 -19.29 -10.15 -4.88
C PHE A 67 -19.88 -8.84 -4.36
N ARG A 68 -20.63 -8.12 -5.20
CA ARG A 68 -21.27 -6.84 -4.87
C ARG A 68 -22.75 -6.80 -5.29
N PRO A 69 -23.67 -7.27 -4.42
CA PRO A 69 -25.09 -7.33 -4.72
C PRO A 69 -25.72 -5.98 -5.08
N GLU A 70 -25.17 -4.88 -4.58
CA GLU A 70 -25.63 -3.52 -4.85
C GLU A 70 -25.42 -3.08 -6.30
N HIS A 71 -24.53 -3.74 -7.06
CA HIS A 71 -24.30 -3.46 -8.49
C HIS A 71 -25.57 -3.69 -9.33
N ARG A 72 -26.50 -4.54 -8.85
CA ARG A 72 -27.80 -4.78 -9.47
C ARG A 72 -28.60 -3.52 -9.78
N ALA A 73 -28.39 -2.44 -9.02
CA ALA A 73 -29.02 -1.14 -9.25
C ALA A 73 -28.57 -0.44 -10.55
N LEU A 74 -27.45 -0.88 -11.16
CA LEU A 74 -26.90 -0.32 -12.40
C LEU A 74 -27.35 -1.07 -13.65
N ARG A 75 -28.04 -2.22 -13.50
CA ARG A 75 -28.58 -2.96 -14.64
C ARG A 75 -29.57 -2.12 -15.43
N GLY A 76 -29.52 -2.21 -16.75
CA GLY A 76 -30.41 -1.46 -17.64
C GLY A 76 -30.14 0.04 -17.67
N LYS A 77 -29.10 0.54 -17.01
CA LYS A 77 -28.60 1.90 -17.24
C LYS A 77 -28.23 2.01 -18.73
N ASP A 78 -28.73 3.06 -19.38
CA ASP A 78 -28.63 3.27 -20.83
C ASP A 78 -29.28 2.16 -21.69
N GLY A 79 -30.15 1.34 -21.08
CA GLY A 79 -30.89 0.27 -21.76
C GLY A 79 -30.12 -1.02 -22.01
N ILE A 80 -28.92 -1.18 -21.43
CA ILE A 80 -28.04 -2.34 -21.68
C ILE A 80 -27.72 -3.12 -20.39
N SER A 81 -27.16 -4.33 -20.52
CA SER A 81 -26.74 -5.18 -19.39
C SER A 81 -27.86 -5.37 -18.36
N THR A 82 -29.00 -5.86 -18.82
CA THR A 82 -30.22 -6.07 -18.02
C THR A 82 -30.32 -7.48 -17.45
N GLY A 83 -29.80 -8.46 -18.17
CA GLY A 83 -29.91 -9.88 -17.84
C GLY A 83 -28.83 -10.38 -16.87
N ASP A 84 -29.10 -11.54 -16.27
CA ASP A 84 -28.14 -12.25 -15.40
C ASP A 84 -26.91 -12.72 -16.19
N ASP A 85 -27.13 -13.27 -17.39
CA ASP A 85 -26.09 -13.81 -18.28
C ASP A 85 -25.47 -12.76 -19.22
N GLU A 86 -25.69 -11.47 -18.94
CA GLU A 86 -25.09 -10.38 -19.71
C GLU A 86 -23.78 -9.91 -19.06
N ALA A 87 -22.81 -9.49 -19.88
CA ALA A 87 -21.53 -8.99 -19.41
C ALA A 87 -21.73 -7.80 -18.46
N VAL A 88 -21.02 -7.83 -17.34
CA VAL A 88 -21.03 -6.75 -16.36
C VAL A 88 -20.39 -5.49 -16.96
N VAL A 89 -21.06 -4.35 -16.80
CA VAL A 89 -20.59 -3.03 -17.26
C VAL A 89 -20.79 -1.98 -16.17
N ASN A 90 -20.34 -0.74 -16.39
CA ASN A 90 -20.30 0.32 -15.38
C ASN A 90 -19.43 -0.05 -14.15
N VAL A 91 -18.33 -0.77 -14.38
CA VAL A 91 -17.36 -1.17 -13.36
C VAL A 91 -16.02 -0.48 -13.60
N THR A 92 -15.37 0.00 -12.53
CA THR A 92 -13.99 0.52 -12.62
C THR A 92 -12.99 -0.60 -12.79
N TYR A 93 -11.76 -0.22 -13.17
CA TYR A 93 -10.61 -1.10 -13.05
C TYR A 93 -10.48 -1.69 -11.63
N GLN A 94 -10.63 -0.87 -10.59
CA GLN A 94 -10.51 -1.35 -9.21
C GLN A 94 -11.66 -2.30 -8.81
N ASP A 95 -12.89 -2.07 -9.28
CA ASP A 95 -14.01 -2.98 -9.06
C ASP A 95 -13.73 -4.36 -9.67
N ALA A 96 -13.14 -4.41 -10.87
CA ALA A 96 -12.75 -5.64 -11.56
C ALA A 96 -11.61 -6.37 -10.86
N VAL A 97 -10.60 -5.64 -10.37
CA VAL A 97 -9.52 -6.18 -9.53
C VAL A 97 -10.05 -6.73 -8.21
N ASP A 98 -10.95 -6.01 -7.54
CA ASP A 98 -11.55 -6.45 -6.29
C ASP A 98 -12.38 -7.73 -6.47
N PHE A 99 -13.11 -7.83 -7.59
CA PHE A 99 -13.82 -9.06 -7.96
C PHE A 99 -12.85 -10.24 -8.11
N CYS A 100 -11.73 -10.06 -8.82
CA CYS A 100 -10.71 -11.09 -8.96
C CYS A 100 -10.14 -11.52 -7.59
N ASN A 101 -9.86 -10.55 -6.71
CA ASN A 101 -9.39 -10.81 -5.35
C ASN A 101 -10.42 -11.57 -4.50
N TRP A 102 -11.70 -11.20 -4.61
CA TRP A 102 -12.79 -11.89 -3.94
C TRP A 102 -12.95 -13.32 -4.44
N LEU A 103 -12.95 -13.52 -5.76
CA LEU A 103 -13.08 -14.83 -6.39
C LEU A 103 -11.90 -15.73 -5.98
N SER A 104 -10.70 -15.16 -5.90
CA SER A 104 -9.51 -15.85 -5.42
C SER A 104 -9.67 -16.40 -4.01
N LYS A 105 -10.15 -15.56 -3.09
CA LYS A 105 -10.41 -15.96 -1.70
C LYS A 105 -11.52 -17.00 -1.61
N LYS A 106 -12.56 -16.86 -2.44
CA LYS A 106 -13.74 -17.73 -2.43
C LYS A 106 -13.43 -19.14 -2.91
N GLU A 107 -12.58 -19.29 -3.92
CA GLU A 107 -12.25 -20.59 -4.50
C GLU A 107 -10.91 -21.17 -4.07
N GLY A 108 -10.09 -20.42 -3.32
CA GLY A 108 -8.74 -20.84 -2.95
C GLY A 108 -7.79 -20.98 -4.15
N LYS A 109 -8.06 -20.23 -5.22
CA LYS A 109 -7.26 -20.18 -6.46
C LYS A 109 -6.83 -18.74 -6.71
N THR A 110 -5.87 -18.51 -7.60
CA THR A 110 -5.49 -17.14 -7.97
C THR A 110 -6.19 -16.70 -9.25
N TYR A 111 -6.97 -15.62 -9.13
CA TYR A 111 -7.64 -14.93 -10.22
C TYR A 111 -7.15 -13.48 -10.31
N ARG A 112 -7.05 -12.98 -11.54
CA ARG A 112 -6.63 -11.61 -11.87
C ARG A 112 -7.21 -11.18 -13.21
N LEU A 113 -7.02 -9.92 -13.56
CA LEU A 113 -7.19 -9.47 -14.94
C LEU A 113 -6.09 -10.06 -15.85
N PRO A 114 -6.38 -10.26 -17.15
CA PRO A 114 -5.33 -10.62 -18.12
C PRO A 114 -4.30 -9.50 -18.22
N THR A 115 -3.03 -9.84 -18.47
CA THR A 115 -2.12 -8.82 -18.99
C THR A 115 -2.55 -8.44 -20.40
N GLU A 116 -2.14 -7.27 -20.85
CA GLU A 116 -2.39 -6.80 -22.21
C GLU A 116 -1.89 -7.82 -23.24
N ALA A 117 -0.69 -8.36 -23.03
CA ALA A 117 -0.10 -9.37 -23.90
C ALA A 117 -0.84 -10.71 -23.87
N GLU A 118 -1.28 -11.15 -22.69
CA GLU A 118 -2.10 -12.38 -22.57
C GLU A 118 -3.42 -12.23 -23.30
N TRP A 119 -4.06 -11.06 -23.19
CA TRP A 119 -5.31 -10.79 -23.87
C TRP A 119 -5.17 -10.91 -25.39
N GLU A 120 -4.17 -10.25 -26.00
CA GLU A 120 -4.00 -10.29 -27.45
C GLU A 120 -3.49 -11.65 -27.94
N TYR A 121 -2.59 -12.30 -27.20
CA TYR A 121 -2.19 -13.67 -27.49
C TYR A 121 -3.40 -14.60 -27.52
N ALA A 122 -4.25 -14.49 -26.50
CA ALA A 122 -5.44 -15.30 -26.36
C ALA A 122 -6.49 -14.97 -27.43
N CYS A 123 -6.63 -13.69 -27.81
CA CYS A 123 -7.52 -13.22 -28.87
C CYS A 123 -7.11 -13.79 -30.23
N ARG A 124 -5.83 -13.60 -30.61
CA ARG A 124 -5.25 -14.07 -31.88
C ARG A 124 -5.31 -15.59 -32.02
N ALA A 125 -5.11 -16.33 -30.93
CA ALA A 125 -5.18 -17.79 -30.90
C ALA A 125 -4.41 -18.49 -32.04
N GLY A 126 -3.22 -17.96 -32.37
CA GLY A 126 -2.35 -18.48 -33.42
C GLY A 126 -2.45 -17.78 -34.78
N THR A 127 -3.35 -16.81 -34.97
CA THR A 127 -3.40 -16.01 -36.21
C THR A 127 -2.49 -14.78 -36.14
N TYR A 128 -2.13 -14.26 -37.32
CA TYR A 128 -1.41 -12.98 -37.48
C TYR A 128 -2.30 -11.88 -38.06
N THR A 129 -3.55 -12.22 -38.37
CA THR A 129 -4.53 -11.35 -39.03
C THR A 129 -5.17 -10.38 -38.03
N ASP A 130 -5.91 -9.41 -38.56
CA ASP A 130 -6.60 -8.39 -37.78
C ASP A 130 -7.61 -8.98 -36.79
N TYR A 131 -8.32 -10.03 -37.19
CA TYR A 131 -9.24 -10.77 -36.34
C TYR A 131 -8.84 -12.25 -36.28
N TYR A 132 -9.26 -12.98 -35.25
CA TYR A 132 -9.02 -14.43 -35.23
C TYR A 132 -9.73 -15.16 -36.39
N THR A 133 -10.75 -14.52 -37.00
CA THR A 133 -11.48 -14.99 -38.18
C THR A 133 -10.80 -14.68 -39.52
N GLY A 134 -9.64 -14.02 -39.51
CA GLY A 134 -8.94 -13.55 -40.70
C GLY A 134 -8.93 -12.03 -40.81
N ASP A 135 -8.98 -11.51 -42.04
CA ASP A 135 -8.89 -10.07 -42.32
C ASP A 135 -10.22 -9.31 -42.10
N TYR A 136 -11.30 -10.03 -41.81
CA TYR A 136 -12.63 -9.45 -41.60
C TYR A 136 -13.33 -10.08 -40.41
N LEU A 137 -14.12 -9.26 -39.69
CA LEU A 137 -15.02 -9.71 -38.65
C LEU A 137 -16.39 -10.07 -39.26
N PRO A 138 -16.87 -11.32 -39.14
CA PRO A 138 -18.17 -11.72 -39.67
C PRO A 138 -19.31 -10.93 -39.04
N GLU A 139 -20.29 -10.51 -39.86
CA GLU A 139 -21.47 -9.76 -39.40
C GLU A 139 -22.21 -10.41 -38.21
N PRO A 140 -22.35 -11.75 -38.10
CA PRO A 140 -22.97 -12.38 -36.92
C PRO A 140 -22.20 -12.17 -35.60
N MET A 141 -20.93 -11.78 -35.66
CA MET A 141 -20.13 -11.45 -34.47
C MET A 141 -20.26 -9.99 -34.06
N CYS A 142 -20.73 -9.15 -34.97
CA CYS A 142 -21.05 -7.75 -34.69
C CYS A 142 -22.28 -7.65 -33.77
N ARG A 143 -22.31 -6.62 -32.93
CA ARG A 143 -23.46 -6.22 -32.12
C ARG A 143 -24.09 -4.99 -32.79
N ASN A 144 -23.57 -3.80 -32.52
CA ASN A 144 -24.02 -2.55 -33.13
C ASN A 144 -22.84 -1.59 -33.35
N GLN A 145 -21.80 -2.06 -34.05
CA GLN A 145 -20.57 -1.31 -34.36
C GLN A 145 -20.80 -0.19 -35.38
N VAL A 146 -21.62 0.78 -35.02
CA VAL A 146 -21.97 1.97 -35.81
C VAL A 146 -21.67 3.23 -35.00
N ILE A 147 -21.08 4.24 -35.65
CA ILE A 147 -20.90 5.55 -35.04
C ILE A 147 -22.28 6.23 -34.97
N ALA A 148 -22.80 6.37 -33.76
CA ALA A 148 -24.10 6.98 -33.53
C ALA A 148 -24.06 7.93 -32.33
N ARG A 149 -24.79 9.05 -32.45
CA ARG A 149 -24.94 10.01 -31.35
C ARG A 149 -25.71 9.44 -30.15
N ASN A 150 -26.65 8.52 -30.43
CA ASN A 150 -27.45 7.84 -29.42
C ASN A 150 -27.22 6.34 -29.56
N TYR A 151 -26.87 5.67 -28.46
CA TYR A 151 -26.68 4.24 -28.46
C TYR A 151 -28.02 3.51 -28.60
N LYS A 152 -28.02 2.48 -29.44
CA LYS A 152 -29.16 1.58 -29.56
C LYS A 152 -28.95 0.45 -28.55
N PRO A 153 -29.92 0.17 -27.66
CA PRO A 153 -29.85 -0.98 -26.78
C PRO A 153 -29.61 -2.28 -27.56
N VAL A 154 -28.63 -3.06 -27.11
CA VAL A 154 -28.29 -4.38 -27.63
C VAL A 154 -28.10 -5.35 -26.47
N SER A 155 -28.27 -6.65 -26.75
CA SER A 155 -27.96 -7.67 -25.76
C SER A 155 -26.46 -7.81 -25.60
N LEU A 156 -26.02 -7.87 -24.34
CA LEU A 156 -24.64 -8.16 -23.95
C LEU A 156 -24.50 -9.58 -23.42
N LYS A 157 -25.43 -10.47 -23.79
CA LYS A 157 -25.38 -11.87 -23.41
C LYS A 157 -24.04 -12.46 -23.84
N VAL A 158 -23.37 -13.12 -22.92
CA VAL A 158 -22.06 -13.73 -23.18
C VAL A 158 -22.19 -15.06 -23.92
N GLY A 159 -21.08 -15.52 -24.50
CA GLY A 159 -20.95 -16.78 -25.22
C GLY A 159 -21.73 -16.85 -26.54
N GLN A 160 -21.94 -15.72 -27.23
CA GLN A 160 -22.79 -15.70 -28.43
C GLN A 160 -22.02 -15.82 -29.74
N THR A 161 -20.76 -15.41 -29.78
CA THR A 161 -19.91 -15.57 -30.97
C THR A 161 -19.32 -16.97 -31.08
N THR A 162 -18.82 -17.35 -32.26
CA THR A 162 -18.03 -18.57 -32.39
C THR A 162 -16.79 -18.46 -31.49
N PRO A 163 -16.36 -19.53 -30.80
CA PRO A 163 -15.10 -19.47 -30.06
C PRO A 163 -13.90 -19.44 -31.01
N ASN A 164 -12.83 -18.77 -30.60
CA ASN A 164 -11.54 -18.86 -31.31
C ASN A 164 -10.86 -20.23 -31.09
N ALA A 165 -9.66 -20.42 -31.66
CA ALA A 165 -8.96 -21.71 -31.59
C ALA A 165 -8.57 -22.16 -30.16
N PHE A 166 -8.58 -21.25 -29.18
CA PHE A 166 -8.37 -21.57 -27.76
C PHE A 166 -9.67 -21.76 -26.97
N GLY A 167 -10.83 -21.67 -27.63
CA GLY A 167 -12.14 -21.88 -26.99
C GLY A 167 -12.72 -20.63 -26.32
N LEU A 168 -12.17 -19.44 -26.58
CA LEU A 168 -12.64 -18.18 -26.01
C LEU A 168 -13.72 -17.55 -26.89
N TYR A 169 -14.79 -17.08 -26.23
CA TYR A 169 -15.91 -16.40 -26.85
C TYR A 169 -15.77 -14.88 -26.70
N ASP A 170 -16.43 -14.16 -27.61
CA ASP A 170 -16.69 -12.73 -27.56
C ASP A 170 -15.43 -11.85 -27.48
N MET A 171 -14.32 -12.33 -28.05
CA MET A 171 -13.04 -11.60 -28.08
C MET A 171 -13.06 -10.33 -28.96
N HIS A 172 -14.14 -10.08 -29.71
CA HIS A 172 -14.30 -8.93 -30.60
C HIS A 172 -15.70 -8.31 -30.44
N GLY A 173 -15.81 -7.19 -29.71
CA GLY A 173 -16.97 -6.29 -29.82
C GLY A 173 -18.18 -6.49 -28.90
N ASN A 174 -18.10 -7.32 -27.85
CA ASN A 174 -19.19 -7.42 -26.87
C ASN A 174 -19.05 -6.31 -25.80
N VAL A 175 -17.97 -6.33 -25.02
CA VAL A 175 -17.52 -5.22 -24.18
C VAL A 175 -16.02 -5.05 -24.31
N GLU A 176 -15.53 -3.83 -24.11
CA GLU A 176 -14.11 -3.61 -23.88
C GLU A 176 -13.69 -4.24 -22.56
N GLU A 177 -12.49 -4.80 -22.50
CA GLU A 177 -12.06 -5.55 -21.33
C GLU A 177 -10.85 -4.93 -20.65
N TRP A 178 -10.98 -4.69 -19.35
CA TRP A 178 -9.88 -4.26 -18.51
C TRP A 178 -8.72 -5.25 -18.53
N CYS A 179 -7.52 -4.74 -18.86
CA CYS A 179 -6.25 -5.44 -18.70
C CYS A 179 -5.50 -4.92 -17.47
N LEU A 180 -4.57 -5.73 -16.96
CA LEU A 180 -3.76 -5.40 -15.77
C LEU A 180 -2.84 -4.19 -15.99
N ASP A 181 -2.40 -3.99 -17.23
CA ASP A 181 -1.31 -3.12 -17.61
C ASP A 181 -1.68 -1.64 -17.53
N TRP A 182 -0.69 -0.83 -17.17
CA TRP A 182 -0.73 0.61 -17.43
C TRP A 182 -0.44 0.86 -18.91
N TYR A 183 -1.18 1.79 -19.50
CA TYR A 183 -1.03 2.15 -20.90
C TYR A 183 0.29 2.92 -21.12
N ALA A 184 1.11 2.44 -22.05
CA ALA A 184 2.37 3.05 -22.44
C ALA A 184 2.76 2.65 -23.88
N PRO A 185 3.63 3.44 -24.56
CA PRO A 185 4.14 3.10 -25.89
C PRO A 185 4.84 1.74 -25.92
N TYR A 186 4.69 0.99 -27.02
CA TYR A 186 5.44 -0.24 -27.20
C TYR A 186 6.92 0.03 -27.51
N THR A 187 7.73 -1.00 -27.29
CA THR A 187 9.15 -1.04 -27.66
C THR A 187 9.36 -2.16 -28.67
N ALA A 188 10.37 -2.04 -29.53
CA ALA A 188 10.66 -3.07 -30.53
C ALA A 188 11.34 -4.33 -29.94
N ASP A 189 11.66 -4.30 -28.64
CA ASP A 189 12.39 -5.38 -27.97
C ASP A 189 11.53 -6.64 -27.82
N ASN A 190 12.20 -7.80 -27.85
CA ASN A 190 11.54 -9.06 -27.54
C ASN A 190 11.23 -9.11 -26.04
N GLN A 191 9.98 -9.46 -25.69
CA GLN A 191 9.52 -9.50 -24.32
C GLN A 191 9.06 -10.91 -23.92
N THR A 192 9.13 -11.21 -22.62
CA THR A 192 8.58 -12.44 -22.03
C THR A 192 7.68 -12.05 -20.87
N ASP A 193 6.42 -12.47 -20.93
CA ASP A 193 5.36 -12.14 -19.96
C ASP A 193 5.31 -10.64 -19.56
N PRO A 194 5.23 -9.70 -20.52
CA PRO A 194 5.20 -8.28 -20.21
C PRO A 194 3.92 -7.90 -19.43
N LYS A 195 4.05 -6.88 -18.59
CA LYS A 195 3.01 -6.39 -17.67
C LYS A 195 2.80 -4.88 -17.75
N GLY A 196 3.36 -4.26 -18.79
CA GLY A 196 3.44 -2.82 -18.90
C GLY A 196 4.37 -2.20 -17.84
N PRO A 197 4.41 -0.86 -17.74
CA PRO A 197 5.15 -0.15 -16.69
C PRO A 197 4.48 -0.30 -15.33
N ASP A 198 5.24 -0.02 -14.25
CA ASP A 198 4.75 -0.12 -12.88
C ASP A 198 3.69 0.96 -12.52
N THR A 199 3.71 2.11 -13.21
CA THR A 199 2.79 3.24 -13.03
C THR A 199 2.35 3.84 -14.37
N GLY A 200 1.22 4.54 -14.39
CA GLY A 200 0.71 5.22 -15.57
C GLY A 200 -0.50 6.10 -15.26
N MET A 201 -0.99 6.83 -16.27
CA MET A 201 -2.20 7.66 -16.15
C MET A 201 -3.47 6.91 -16.54
N TYR A 202 -3.37 5.95 -17.46
CA TYR A 202 -4.50 5.21 -18.02
C TYR A 202 -4.24 3.71 -17.96
N ARG A 203 -5.28 2.91 -17.76
CA ARG A 203 -5.22 1.45 -17.88
C ARG A 203 -5.56 1.04 -19.30
N VAL A 204 -5.02 -0.11 -19.71
CA VAL A 204 -5.32 -0.68 -21.03
C VAL A 204 -6.68 -1.35 -21.01
N THR A 205 -7.50 -1.09 -22.03
CA THR A 205 -8.66 -1.91 -22.40
C THR A 205 -8.50 -2.48 -23.80
N ARG A 206 -9.06 -3.67 -24.06
CA ARG A 206 -8.94 -4.35 -25.37
C ARG A 206 -10.25 -4.97 -25.84
N GLY A 207 -10.31 -5.29 -27.14
CA GLY A 207 -11.40 -6.06 -27.78
C GLY A 207 -12.54 -5.26 -28.38
N GLY A 208 -12.63 -3.96 -28.07
CA GLY A 208 -13.73 -3.11 -28.52
C GLY A 208 -15.07 -3.48 -27.90
N SER A 209 -16.04 -2.58 -27.99
CA SER A 209 -17.37 -2.76 -27.41
C SER A 209 -18.45 -2.97 -28.45
N HIS A 210 -19.66 -3.21 -27.95
CA HIS A 210 -20.90 -3.31 -28.70
C HIS A 210 -21.23 -2.09 -29.59
N HIS A 211 -20.60 -0.93 -29.38
CA HIS A 211 -20.74 0.28 -30.21
C HIS A 211 -19.41 0.83 -30.75
N THR A 212 -18.30 0.15 -30.53
CA THR A 212 -17.00 0.55 -31.06
C THR A 212 -16.92 0.19 -32.54
N PRO A 213 -16.56 1.09 -33.48
CA PRO A 213 -16.44 0.75 -34.90
C PRO A 213 -15.56 -0.48 -35.16
N VAL A 214 -15.94 -1.30 -36.15
CA VAL A 214 -15.31 -2.61 -36.43
C VAL A 214 -13.79 -2.54 -36.50
N GLN A 215 -13.22 -1.48 -37.08
CA GLN A 215 -11.77 -1.33 -37.19
C GLN A 215 -11.03 -1.25 -35.84
N TYR A 216 -11.69 -0.92 -34.73
CA TYR A 216 -11.09 -0.94 -33.38
C TYR A 216 -11.46 -2.21 -32.59
N LEU A 217 -12.04 -3.21 -33.24
CA LEU A 217 -12.23 -4.55 -32.66
C LEU A 217 -11.06 -5.48 -33.01
N ARG A 218 -10.05 -5.01 -33.75
CA ARG A 218 -8.88 -5.80 -34.15
C ARG A 218 -8.15 -6.35 -32.93
N SER A 219 -7.49 -7.50 -33.10
CA SER A 219 -6.75 -8.20 -32.05
C SER A 219 -5.64 -7.33 -31.45
N ALA A 220 -4.99 -6.51 -32.28
CA ALA A 220 -3.94 -5.57 -31.86
C ALA A 220 -4.49 -4.31 -31.17
N ASN A 221 -5.76 -3.98 -31.40
CA ASN A 221 -6.31 -2.72 -30.95
C ASN A 221 -6.29 -2.63 -29.42
N ARG A 222 -5.87 -1.46 -28.96
CA ARG A 222 -5.76 -1.12 -27.55
C ARG A 222 -6.37 0.25 -27.35
N MET A 223 -7.03 0.41 -26.22
CA MET A 223 -7.61 1.68 -25.80
C MET A 223 -7.07 2.04 -24.42
N ALA A 224 -7.13 3.32 -24.09
CA ALA A 224 -6.67 3.87 -22.83
C ALA A 224 -7.89 4.42 -22.07
N MET A 225 -8.05 4.02 -20.81
CA MET A 225 -9.16 4.48 -20.00
C MET A 225 -8.68 4.86 -18.59
N LEU A 226 -9.27 5.89 -18.00
CA LEU A 226 -8.96 6.28 -16.62
C LEU A 226 -9.38 5.15 -15.66
N PRO A 227 -8.57 4.81 -14.64
CA PRO A 227 -8.89 3.72 -13.72
C PRO A 227 -10.24 3.87 -13.02
N GLU A 228 -10.65 5.11 -12.75
CA GLU A 228 -11.88 5.46 -12.02
C GLU A 228 -13.12 5.55 -12.92
N ASP A 229 -12.97 5.40 -14.24
CA ASP A 229 -14.10 5.52 -15.16
C ASP A 229 -15.00 4.27 -15.09
N LYS A 230 -16.31 4.52 -15.08
CA LYS A 230 -17.38 3.51 -14.94
C LYS A 230 -18.28 3.58 -16.16
N HIS A 231 -17.76 3.09 -17.28
CA HIS A 231 -18.42 3.23 -18.57
C HIS A 231 -19.30 2.02 -18.91
N SER A 232 -20.34 2.25 -19.69
CA SER A 232 -21.30 1.25 -20.18
C SER A 232 -20.75 0.38 -21.34
N LEU A 233 -19.52 0.66 -21.77
CA LEU A 233 -18.82 -0.06 -22.85
C LEU A 233 -17.79 -1.06 -22.31
N THR A 234 -17.46 -0.97 -21.01
CA THR A 234 -16.31 -1.64 -20.42
C THR A 234 -16.73 -2.63 -19.36
N GLY A 235 -16.26 -3.86 -19.52
CA GLY A 235 -16.36 -4.96 -18.57
C GLY A 235 -14.98 -5.61 -18.38
N PHE A 236 -14.97 -6.91 -18.09
CA PHE A 236 -13.72 -7.65 -17.95
C PHE A 236 -13.94 -9.16 -17.99
N ARG A 237 -12.88 -9.91 -18.29
CA ARG A 237 -12.76 -11.35 -18.04
C ARG A 237 -11.60 -11.62 -17.08
N VAL A 238 -11.55 -12.84 -16.54
CA VAL A 238 -10.54 -13.22 -15.54
C VAL A 238 -9.53 -14.19 -16.13
N VAL A 239 -8.30 -14.15 -15.62
CA VAL A 239 -7.31 -15.21 -15.79
C VAL A 239 -7.20 -15.95 -14.46
N GLN A 240 -7.37 -17.28 -14.53
CA GLN A 240 -7.04 -18.21 -13.47
C GLN A 240 -5.67 -18.81 -13.80
N SER A 241 -4.74 -18.70 -12.88
CA SER A 241 -3.44 -19.33 -13.03
C SER A 241 -3.09 -20.07 -11.74
N GLU A 242 -2.53 -21.29 -11.83
CA GLU A 242 -1.85 -21.93 -10.69
C GLU A 242 -0.62 -21.14 -10.25
N LEU A 243 -0.25 -20.14 -11.05
CA LEU A 243 0.36 -18.96 -10.49
C LEU A 243 -0.64 -18.36 -9.47
N SER A 244 -0.48 -18.75 -8.19
CA SER A 244 0.00 -17.71 -7.27
C SER A 244 0.96 -16.91 -8.11
N PHE A 245 0.73 -15.61 -8.34
CA PHE A 245 1.89 -14.82 -8.70
C PHE A 245 2.97 -15.35 -7.79
N PRO A 246 4.14 -15.78 -8.31
CA PRO A 246 5.21 -15.89 -7.38
C PRO A 246 5.12 -14.52 -6.68
N VAL A 247 4.85 -14.54 -5.35
CA VAL A 247 5.66 -13.74 -4.45
C VAL A 247 6.99 -13.97 -5.08
N LYS A 248 7.37 -13.00 -5.91
CA LYS A 248 8.34 -13.21 -6.95
C LYS A 248 9.45 -13.90 -6.14
N ASP A 249 10.25 -14.74 -6.75
CA ASP A 249 11.66 -14.53 -6.47
C ASP A 249 12.02 -13.07 -6.92
N ARG A 250 11.31 -12.02 -6.47
CA ARG A 250 11.87 -10.89 -5.76
C ARG A 250 12.69 -11.64 -4.74
N LYS A 251 13.93 -11.93 -5.13
CA LYS A 251 15.01 -11.81 -4.16
C LYS A 251 14.64 -10.60 -3.35
N GLY A 252 14.17 -10.85 -2.12
CA GLY A 252 13.71 -9.81 -1.26
C GLY A 252 14.76 -8.71 -1.32
N PHE A 253 14.33 -7.48 -1.49
CA PHE A 253 15.28 -6.40 -1.65
C PHE A 253 15.44 -5.63 -0.35
N PHE A 254 16.66 -5.17 -0.15
CA PHE A 254 16.99 -4.09 0.76
C PHE A 254 17.87 -3.14 -0.02
N ARG A 255 17.44 -1.89 -0.16
CA ARG A 255 18.24 -0.86 -0.81
C ARG A 255 19.14 -0.21 0.22
N GLU A 256 20.29 0.24 -0.26
CA GLU A 256 21.18 1.07 0.54
C GLU A 256 20.42 2.28 1.12
N PRO A 257 20.59 2.57 2.43
CA PRO A 257 19.93 3.73 3.02
C PRO A 257 20.45 5.04 2.41
N ILE A 258 19.54 5.88 1.93
CA ILE A 258 19.86 7.17 1.31
C ILE A 258 19.39 8.34 2.18
N PRO A 259 20.05 9.51 2.17
CA PRO A 259 19.57 10.67 2.91
C PRO A 259 18.29 11.24 2.28
N PHE A 260 17.27 11.53 3.09
CA PHE A 260 16.07 12.27 2.67
C PHE A 260 16.05 13.73 3.16
N VAL A 261 16.81 14.02 4.23
CA VAL A 261 17.06 15.40 4.67
C VAL A 261 18.21 15.96 3.83
N VAL A 262 17.83 16.55 2.69
CA VAL A 262 18.75 17.17 1.72
C VAL A 262 18.68 18.69 1.87
N SER A 263 19.82 19.34 2.06
CA SER A 263 19.87 20.80 2.20
C SER A 263 19.26 21.52 0.99
N PRO A 264 18.55 22.65 1.19
CA PRO A 264 17.97 23.42 0.09
C PRO A 264 19.05 24.01 -0.83
N VAL A 265 18.72 24.15 -2.11
CA VAL A 265 19.57 24.83 -3.11
C VAL A 265 19.24 26.32 -3.20
N LEU A 266 18.01 26.72 -2.87
CA LEU A 266 17.52 28.09 -2.98
C LEU A 266 17.81 28.93 -1.73
N LEU A 267 18.25 30.18 -1.94
CA LEU A 267 18.30 31.19 -0.90
C LEU A 267 16.88 31.50 -0.41
N GLY A 268 16.65 31.44 0.91
CA GLY A 268 15.37 31.79 1.54
C GLY A 268 14.57 30.64 2.15
N VAL A 269 14.98 29.38 1.98
CA VAL A 269 14.39 28.25 2.72
C VAL A 269 15.05 28.16 4.11
N PRO A 270 14.30 28.33 5.22
CA PRO A 270 14.87 28.22 6.56
C PRO A 270 15.28 26.77 6.85
N PHE A 271 16.58 26.52 6.87
CA PHE A 271 17.16 25.21 7.16
C PHE A 271 18.16 25.33 8.32
N TYR A 272 17.80 24.75 9.46
CA TYR A 272 18.54 24.87 10.71
C TYR A 272 19.38 23.63 11.00
N ARG A 273 20.18 23.69 12.07
CA ARG A 273 21.12 22.62 12.46
C ARG A 273 20.44 21.33 12.95
N HIS A 274 19.22 21.43 13.47
CA HIS A 274 18.50 20.29 14.05
C HIS A 274 17.27 19.97 13.20
N ASN A 275 17.26 18.78 12.60
CA ASN A 275 16.21 18.31 11.70
C ASN A 275 15.68 16.98 12.25
N HIS A 276 14.39 16.91 12.59
CA HIS A 276 13.90 15.86 13.48
C HIS A 276 12.39 15.61 13.34
N GLN A 277 11.87 14.58 14.03
CA GLN A 277 10.48 14.11 13.97
C GLN A 277 9.93 14.00 12.53
N PRO A 278 10.44 13.07 11.72
CA PRO A 278 9.97 12.90 10.36
C PRO A 278 8.56 12.31 10.30
N SER A 279 7.93 12.43 9.13
CA SER A 279 6.78 11.64 8.68
C SER A 279 6.93 11.36 7.19
N ILE A 280 6.46 10.22 6.72
CA ILE A 280 6.54 9.82 5.30
C ILE A 280 5.22 9.22 4.83
N THR A 281 4.84 9.52 3.59
CA THR A 281 3.73 8.86 2.89
C THR A 281 4.07 8.67 1.41
N TRP A 282 3.37 7.74 0.76
CA TRP A 282 3.36 7.61 -0.70
C TRP A 282 2.29 8.51 -1.32
N CYS A 283 2.49 8.90 -2.57
CA CYS A 283 1.56 9.62 -3.43
C CYS A 283 1.04 8.71 -4.55
N ASP A 284 -0.15 8.97 -5.07
CA ASP A 284 -0.81 8.11 -6.06
C ASP A 284 -0.06 8.09 -7.41
N ASN A 285 0.72 9.14 -7.69
CA ASN A 285 1.63 9.19 -8.84
C ASN A 285 2.94 8.38 -8.67
N GLY A 286 3.09 7.65 -7.56
CA GLY A 286 4.29 6.85 -7.25
C GLY A 286 5.42 7.60 -6.55
N ASP A 287 5.27 8.91 -6.29
CA ASP A 287 6.25 9.65 -5.49
C ASP A 287 6.17 9.27 -4.01
N MET A 288 7.27 9.48 -3.28
CA MET A 288 7.26 9.55 -1.82
C MET A 288 7.35 11.00 -1.35
N LEU A 289 6.60 11.35 -0.32
CA LEU A 289 6.64 12.64 0.35
C LEU A 289 7.08 12.45 1.80
N ALA A 290 8.20 13.07 2.18
CA ALA A 290 8.67 13.11 3.55
C ALA A 290 8.63 14.54 4.08
N VAL A 291 8.23 14.69 5.35
CA VAL A 291 8.23 15.98 6.07
C VAL A 291 8.92 15.83 7.41
N TRP A 292 9.51 16.89 7.93
CA TRP A 292 10.17 16.93 9.24
C TRP A 292 10.24 18.38 9.72
N PHE A 293 10.44 18.60 11.02
CA PHE A 293 10.72 19.95 11.49
C PHE A 293 12.21 20.27 11.39
N SER A 294 12.52 21.54 11.12
CA SER A 294 13.86 22.12 11.20
C SER A 294 13.87 23.24 12.24
N ALA A 295 14.82 23.21 13.18
CA ALA A 295 14.94 24.21 14.24
C ALA A 295 16.38 24.36 14.77
N ASN A 296 16.66 25.44 15.51
CA ASN A 296 17.88 25.56 16.33
C ASN A 296 17.70 25.01 17.76
N GLN A 297 16.46 25.10 18.27
CA GLN A 297 15.99 24.63 19.57
C GLN A 297 14.55 24.12 19.40
N GLU A 298 14.20 22.99 20.01
CA GLU A 298 12.88 22.36 19.83
C GLU A 298 11.74 23.15 20.49
N ASN A 299 11.99 23.98 21.52
CA ASN A 299 11.01 24.88 22.15
C ASN A 299 10.90 26.24 21.43
N GLY A 300 11.64 26.45 20.35
CA GLY A 300 11.72 27.72 19.67
C GLY A 300 10.56 27.99 18.72
N ARG A 301 10.08 29.24 18.70
CA ARG A 301 9.09 29.73 17.72
C ARG A 301 9.62 29.81 16.29
N GLY A 302 10.94 29.70 16.10
CA GLY A 302 11.58 29.68 14.78
C GLY A 302 11.45 28.36 14.02
N MET A 303 10.91 27.31 14.65
CA MET A 303 10.72 26.00 14.02
C MET A 303 9.87 26.09 12.75
N VAL A 304 10.30 25.40 11.69
CA VAL A 304 9.56 25.25 10.44
C VAL A 304 9.35 23.77 10.13
N VAL A 305 8.33 23.43 9.34
CA VAL A 305 8.20 22.09 8.75
C VAL A 305 8.69 22.15 7.31
N LEU A 306 9.66 21.32 6.99
CA LEU A 306 10.21 21.15 5.64
C LEU A 306 9.67 19.87 5.02
N GLN A 307 9.73 19.81 3.69
CA GLN A 307 9.48 18.60 2.92
C GLN A 307 10.64 18.28 2.01
N SER A 308 10.72 17.01 1.61
CA SER A 308 11.44 16.54 0.44
C SER A 308 10.59 15.48 -0.26
N ARG A 309 10.85 15.27 -1.54
CA ARG A 309 10.15 14.31 -2.38
C ARG A 309 11.14 13.39 -3.07
N LEU A 310 10.80 12.10 -3.11
CA LEU A 310 11.47 11.12 -3.96
C LEU A 310 10.54 10.85 -5.13
N LYS A 311 10.93 11.28 -6.32
CA LYS A 311 10.13 11.06 -7.52
C LYS A 311 10.07 9.58 -7.88
N ALA A 312 8.96 9.12 -8.44
CA ALA A 312 8.86 7.77 -8.98
C ALA A 312 10.05 7.47 -9.91
N GLY A 313 10.76 6.37 -9.67
CA GLY A 313 11.95 5.97 -10.43
C GLY A 313 13.25 6.73 -10.12
N ALA A 314 13.22 7.77 -9.28
CA ALA A 314 14.43 8.50 -8.89
C ALA A 314 15.25 7.73 -7.83
N SER A 315 16.56 7.94 -7.85
CA SER A 315 17.51 7.35 -6.90
C SER A 315 17.86 8.26 -5.72
N ALA A 316 17.45 9.53 -5.74
CA ALA A 316 17.76 10.51 -4.72
C ALA A 316 16.57 11.43 -4.43
N TRP A 317 16.50 11.89 -3.18
CA TRP A 317 15.51 12.86 -2.72
C TRP A 317 15.81 14.27 -3.22
N GLU A 318 14.77 15.02 -3.57
CA GLU A 318 14.88 16.43 -3.96
C GLU A 318 15.37 17.30 -2.78
N PRO A 319 16.05 18.43 -3.03
CA PRO A 319 16.39 19.39 -1.99
C PRO A 319 15.18 19.85 -1.18
N ALA A 320 15.38 20.07 0.12
CA ALA A 320 14.28 20.45 1.01
C ALA A 320 13.62 21.77 0.60
N THR A 321 12.29 21.84 0.75
CA THR A 321 11.50 23.06 0.57
C THR A 321 10.63 23.33 1.79
N LEU A 322 10.23 24.59 2.00
CA LEU A 322 9.30 24.92 3.09
C LEU A 322 7.94 24.27 2.82
N PHE A 323 7.45 23.49 3.78
CA PHE A 323 6.20 22.76 3.65
C PHE A 323 5.06 23.40 4.44
N PHE A 324 5.34 23.77 5.69
CA PHE A 324 4.36 24.38 6.56
C PHE A 324 5.00 25.22 7.66
N LYS A 325 4.43 26.40 7.87
CA LYS A 325 4.79 27.31 8.96
C LYS A 325 3.63 28.23 9.27
N VAL A 326 3.19 28.25 10.52
CA VAL A 326 2.45 29.39 11.07
C VAL A 326 3.50 30.36 11.62
N PRO A 327 3.59 31.61 11.11
CA PRO A 327 4.60 32.57 11.54
C PRO A 327 4.64 32.72 13.06
N ASP A 328 5.85 32.77 13.63
CA ASP A 328 6.12 32.93 15.07
C ASP A 328 5.46 31.91 16.01
N ARG A 329 5.02 30.76 15.51
CA ARG A 329 4.49 29.64 16.32
C ARG A 329 5.40 28.44 16.31
N ASN A 330 5.49 27.71 17.42
CA ASN A 330 6.15 26.40 17.41
C ASN A 330 5.27 25.41 16.61
N MET A 331 5.91 24.59 15.77
CA MET A 331 5.28 23.68 14.82
C MET A 331 5.54 22.20 15.15
N THR A 332 5.82 21.89 16.41
CA THR A 332 6.24 20.55 16.84
C THR A 332 5.18 19.48 16.54
N GLY A 333 5.64 18.33 16.06
CA GLY A 333 4.81 17.18 15.71
C GLY A 333 4.17 17.32 14.33
N SER A 334 4.45 16.37 13.44
CA SER A 334 3.88 16.30 12.10
C SER A 334 3.52 14.86 11.75
N SER A 335 2.42 14.69 11.01
CA SER A 335 2.05 13.42 10.37
C SER A 335 1.51 13.68 8.97
N VAL A 336 1.94 12.89 8.00
CA VAL A 336 1.40 12.84 6.63
C VAL A 336 0.87 11.45 6.36
N PHE A 337 -0.28 11.37 5.71
CA PHE A 337 -1.02 10.11 5.53
C PHE A 337 -1.78 10.11 4.20
N ASN A 338 -1.62 9.07 3.39
CA ASN A 338 -2.46 8.80 2.22
C ASN A 338 -3.57 7.82 2.61
N ASP A 339 -4.82 8.18 2.33
CA ASP A 339 -5.99 7.39 2.70
C ASP A 339 -6.31 6.21 1.78
N GLY A 340 -5.53 6.05 0.70
CA GLY A 340 -5.74 5.04 -0.33
C GLY A 340 -6.91 5.35 -1.28
N GLN A 341 -7.49 6.54 -1.20
CA GLN A 341 -8.70 6.97 -1.91
C GLN A 341 -8.50 8.35 -2.56
N GLY A 342 -7.26 8.72 -2.89
CA GLY A 342 -6.95 9.96 -3.61
C GLY A 342 -6.74 11.18 -2.73
N THR A 343 -6.68 11.04 -1.39
CA THR A 343 -6.50 12.18 -0.49
C THR A 343 -5.29 11.98 0.44
N LEU A 344 -4.39 12.96 0.38
CA LEU A 344 -3.34 13.12 1.39
C LEU A 344 -3.83 14.01 2.53
N TYR A 345 -3.51 13.63 3.75
CA TYR A 345 -3.78 14.36 4.97
C TYR A 345 -2.47 14.79 5.60
N HIS A 346 -2.42 16.02 6.12
CA HIS A 346 -1.33 16.53 6.93
C HIS A 346 -1.86 17.04 8.26
N PHE A 347 -1.30 16.52 9.35
CA PHE A 347 -1.60 16.90 10.72
C PHE A 347 -0.39 17.57 11.35
N ASN A 348 -0.60 18.64 12.10
CA ASN A 348 0.50 19.31 12.80
C ASN A 348 0.05 19.93 14.12
N GLY A 349 0.92 19.84 15.13
CA GLY A 349 0.78 20.64 16.36
C GLY A 349 1.12 22.10 16.09
N VAL A 350 0.37 23.03 16.67
CA VAL A 350 0.66 24.48 16.60
C VAL A 350 0.53 25.07 17.99
N GLU A 351 1.56 25.78 18.43
CA GLU A 351 1.62 26.34 19.79
C GLU A 351 1.41 27.86 19.78
N ALA A 352 0.87 28.43 20.87
CA ALA A 352 0.47 29.85 20.95
C ALA A 352 1.40 30.80 21.74
N ALA A 353 2.31 30.34 22.59
CA ALA A 353 3.08 31.15 23.56
C ALA A 353 4.60 30.90 23.57
N GLY A 354 5.14 30.08 22.67
CA GLY A 354 6.51 29.55 22.60
C GLY A 354 6.79 28.43 23.62
N ASP A 355 6.58 27.17 23.21
CA ASP A 355 7.16 25.91 23.72
C ASP A 355 6.55 24.77 22.86
N TRP A 356 6.58 23.50 23.28
CA TRP A 356 5.78 22.40 22.67
C TRP A 356 4.74 21.79 23.62
N GLN A 357 4.54 22.35 24.81
CA GLN A 357 3.67 21.76 25.81
C GLN A 357 2.17 21.88 25.48
N ASN A 358 1.68 23.03 25.00
CA ASN A 358 0.24 23.30 24.87
C ASN A 358 -0.12 23.59 23.41
N LEU A 359 -0.40 22.54 22.65
CA LEU A 359 -0.60 22.60 21.21
C LEU A 359 -2.10 22.56 20.86
N MET A 360 -2.53 23.31 19.85
CA MET A 360 -3.71 22.92 19.06
C MET A 360 -3.26 21.94 17.97
N VAL A 361 -4.20 21.19 17.38
CA VAL A 361 -3.92 20.39 16.17
C VAL A 361 -4.65 20.98 14.97
N VAL A 362 -3.90 21.18 13.88
CA VAL A 362 -4.44 21.57 12.57
C VAL A 362 -4.34 20.41 11.58
N MET A 363 -5.25 20.40 10.62
CA MET A 363 -5.28 19.44 9.51
C MET A 363 -5.39 20.18 8.17
N ARG A 364 -4.71 19.67 7.15
CA ARG A 364 -4.85 20.08 5.74
C ARG A 364 -5.00 18.85 4.86
N THR A 365 -5.57 19.03 3.68
CA THR A 365 -5.67 17.95 2.69
C THR A 365 -5.11 18.35 1.34
N SER A 366 -4.66 17.38 0.57
CA SER A 366 -4.24 17.53 -0.83
C SER A 366 -4.86 16.40 -1.67
N ARG A 367 -5.23 16.72 -2.92
CA ARG A 367 -5.77 15.78 -3.92
C ARG A 367 -4.96 15.75 -5.21
N ASP A 368 -3.78 16.37 -5.17
CA ASP A 368 -2.86 16.50 -6.29
C ASP A 368 -1.47 16.02 -5.87
N ASN A 369 -1.40 14.88 -5.17
CA ASN A 369 -0.14 14.28 -4.75
C ASN A 369 0.74 15.19 -3.86
N GLY A 370 0.15 16.15 -3.15
CA GLY A 370 0.84 17.03 -2.21
C GLY A 370 1.47 18.27 -2.83
N TYR A 371 1.16 18.60 -4.09
CA TYR A 371 1.62 19.85 -4.72
C TYR A 371 0.90 21.07 -4.15
N THR A 372 -0.42 20.99 -3.96
CA THR A 372 -1.21 22.02 -3.31
C THR A 372 -1.95 21.47 -2.10
N TRP A 373 -2.17 22.32 -1.11
CA TRP A 373 -2.82 21.96 0.15
C TRP A 373 -3.93 22.95 0.45
N THR A 374 -5.04 22.46 0.98
CA THR A 374 -6.10 23.32 1.51
C THR A 374 -5.57 24.23 2.63
N ALA A 375 -6.27 25.33 2.90
CA ALA A 375 -6.04 26.11 4.10
C ALA A 375 -6.10 25.21 5.35
N PRO A 376 -5.26 25.45 6.38
CA PRO A 376 -5.30 24.68 7.61
C PRO A 376 -6.60 24.89 8.37
N ARG A 377 -7.21 23.78 8.76
CA ARG A 377 -8.39 23.74 9.61
C ARG A 377 -8.01 23.22 10.97
N ILE A 378 -8.47 23.89 12.03
CA ILE A 378 -8.30 23.42 13.39
C ILE A 378 -9.18 22.19 13.62
N ILE A 379 -8.60 21.11 14.11
CA ILE A 379 -9.32 19.86 14.43
C ILE A 379 -9.34 19.55 15.93
N ALA A 380 -8.41 20.13 16.70
CA ALA A 380 -8.41 20.11 18.15
C ALA A 380 -7.98 21.51 18.65
N PRO A 381 -8.93 22.42 18.94
CA PRO A 381 -8.64 23.83 19.21
C PRO A 381 -8.03 24.11 20.58
N GLU A 382 -8.20 23.19 21.53
CA GLU A 382 -7.71 23.32 22.89
C GLU A 382 -6.18 23.25 22.89
N HIS A 383 -5.50 24.27 23.40
CA HIS A 383 -4.04 24.23 23.53
C HIS A 383 -3.69 23.41 24.77
N THR A 384 -3.41 22.12 24.58
CA THR A 384 -3.19 21.16 25.68
C THR A 384 -2.02 20.23 25.40
N LYS A 385 -1.62 19.51 26.45
CA LYS A 385 -0.50 18.55 26.53
C LYS A 385 -0.63 17.34 25.61
N ARG A 386 -1.84 17.04 25.16
CA ARG A 386 -2.21 15.80 24.45
C ARG A 386 -2.16 15.92 22.92
N HIS A 387 -1.58 16.99 22.39
CA HIS A 387 -1.70 17.41 20.99
C HIS A 387 -0.36 17.43 20.23
N GLN A 388 0.72 16.89 20.81
CA GLN A 388 1.98 16.71 20.10
C GLN A 388 1.85 15.54 19.12
N VAL A 389 1.59 15.85 17.85
CA VAL A 389 1.34 14.87 16.78
C VAL A 389 2.52 13.89 16.62
N ILE A 390 2.21 12.60 16.62
CA ILE A 390 3.15 11.51 16.32
C ILE A 390 2.86 11.00 14.89
N SER A 391 3.91 10.79 14.09
CA SER A 391 3.75 10.20 12.76
C SER A 391 3.21 8.75 12.85
N GLY A 392 2.38 8.36 11.88
CA GLY A 392 1.79 7.01 11.81
C GLY A 392 0.28 7.00 12.00
N THR A 393 -0.43 7.95 11.40
CA THR A 393 -1.90 7.92 11.32
C THR A 393 -2.36 6.62 10.66
N ILE A 394 -3.39 5.97 11.22
CA ILE A 394 -3.99 4.77 10.62
C ILE A 394 -5.44 5.03 10.23
N ARG A 395 -5.91 4.25 9.25
CA ARG A 395 -7.33 4.09 8.93
C ARG A 395 -7.78 2.69 9.37
N THR A 396 -8.81 2.63 10.19
CA THR A 396 -9.36 1.36 10.67
C THR A 396 -10.25 0.72 9.61
N SER A 397 -10.58 -0.56 9.80
CA SER A 397 -11.56 -1.35 9.07
C SER A 397 -12.95 -0.71 9.03
N LYS A 398 -13.29 0.10 10.05
CA LYS A 398 -14.54 0.90 10.12
C LYS A 398 -14.44 2.25 9.40
N GLY A 399 -13.30 2.54 8.76
CA GLY A 399 -13.02 3.81 8.10
C GLY A 399 -12.69 4.96 9.07
N TRP A 400 -12.43 4.67 10.35
CA TRP A 400 -12.03 5.72 11.30
C TRP A 400 -10.58 6.09 11.08
N MET A 401 -10.26 7.37 11.23
CA MET A 401 -8.88 7.83 11.28
C MET A 401 -8.43 7.93 12.73
N VAL A 402 -7.25 7.40 13.04
CA VAL A 402 -6.66 7.46 14.38
C VAL A 402 -5.29 8.13 14.28
N GLN A 403 -5.16 9.28 14.93
CA GLN A 403 -3.94 10.09 14.97
C GLN A 403 -3.36 10.03 16.39
N ALA A 404 -2.21 9.39 16.56
CA ALA A 404 -1.52 9.36 17.83
C ALA A 404 -0.87 10.71 18.16
N CYS A 405 -0.85 11.08 19.44
CA CYS A 405 -0.18 12.25 19.97
C CYS A 405 0.54 11.89 21.28
N ASP A 406 1.59 12.59 21.69
CA ASP A 406 2.07 12.47 23.08
C ASP A 406 1.03 13.05 24.02
N ALA A 407 0.82 12.40 25.17
CA ALA A 407 -0.18 12.85 26.16
C ALA A 407 0.33 14.00 27.05
N GLY A 408 1.64 14.25 26.99
CA GLY A 408 2.30 15.39 27.61
C GLY A 408 3.74 15.54 27.17
N PRO A 409 4.40 16.64 27.58
CA PRO A 409 5.76 16.96 27.15
C PRO A 409 6.83 16.10 27.84
N GLU A 410 6.50 15.42 28.94
CA GLU A 410 7.46 14.64 29.70
C GLU A 410 7.67 13.26 29.08
N GLY A 411 8.88 12.73 29.24
CA GLY A 411 9.29 11.45 28.66
C GLY A 411 8.50 10.21 29.13
N ASN A 412 7.59 10.37 30.09
CA ASN A 412 6.85 9.29 30.73
C ASN A 412 5.33 9.55 30.82
N ASP A 413 4.80 10.54 30.12
CA ASP A 413 3.37 10.92 30.17
C ASP A 413 2.44 9.96 29.41
N GLY A 414 2.99 9.10 28.55
CA GLY A 414 2.22 8.21 27.67
C GLY A 414 1.78 8.90 26.37
N ALA A 415 0.97 8.21 25.58
CA ALA A 415 0.43 8.71 24.31
C ALA A 415 -1.11 8.72 24.27
N ALA A 416 -1.66 9.77 23.66
CA ALA A 416 -3.06 9.99 23.39
C ALA A 416 -3.42 9.59 21.94
N VAL A 417 -4.71 9.53 21.64
CA VAL A 417 -5.22 9.41 20.27
C VAL A 417 -6.31 10.45 20.02
N LEU A 418 -6.29 11.04 18.83
CA LEU A 418 -7.42 11.78 18.27
C LEU A 418 -8.09 10.90 17.22
N VAL A 419 -9.42 10.77 17.31
CA VAL A 419 -10.19 9.85 16.46
C VAL A 419 -11.21 10.63 15.64
N SER A 420 -11.21 10.41 14.33
CA SER A 420 -12.28 10.84 13.43
C SER A 420 -13.06 9.65 12.91
N LYS A 421 -14.39 9.74 12.97
CA LYS A 421 -15.31 8.67 12.52
C LYS A 421 -16.07 9.01 11.25
N ASP A 422 -15.82 10.17 10.66
CA ASP A 422 -16.61 10.77 9.59
C ASP A 422 -15.74 11.29 8.42
N GLY A 423 -14.60 10.62 8.18
CA GLY A 423 -13.69 10.95 7.08
C GLY A 423 -12.86 12.20 7.33
N GLY A 424 -12.54 12.48 8.59
CA GLY A 424 -11.71 13.62 8.99
C GLY A 424 -12.49 14.91 9.22
N LYS A 425 -13.84 14.90 9.20
CA LYS A 425 -14.65 16.12 9.39
C LYS A 425 -14.71 16.54 10.85
N THR A 426 -14.89 15.62 11.79
CA THR A 426 -14.84 15.86 13.23
C THR A 426 -13.82 14.95 13.89
N TRP A 427 -13.24 15.41 14.99
CA TRP A 427 -12.20 14.73 15.74
C TRP A 427 -12.50 14.81 17.23
N ALA A 428 -12.19 13.74 17.97
CA ALA A 428 -12.37 13.68 19.41
C ALA A 428 -11.21 12.94 20.08
N ASP A 429 -10.77 13.44 21.24
CA ASP A 429 -9.96 12.69 22.18
C ASP A 429 -10.88 11.79 23.02
N PRO A 430 -10.68 10.45 23.05
CA PRO A 430 -11.48 9.56 23.89
C PRO A 430 -11.30 9.79 25.40
N TRP A 431 -10.32 10.59 25.81
CA TRP A 431 -10.01 10.87 27.21
C TRP A 431 -11.13 11.63 27.93
N ASN A 432 -11.41 11.21 29.16
CA ASN A 432 -12.48 11.73 30.01
C ASN A 432 -11.97 12.59 31.18
N GLY A 433 -10.72 13.05 31.14
CA GLY A 433 -10.11 13.80 32.24
C GLY A 433 -9.46 12.93 33.34
N ALA A 434 -9.42 11.61 33.18
CA ALA A 434 -8.78 10.70 34.14
C ALA A 434 -7.28 11.03 34.36
N PRO A 435 -6.76 10.84 35.59
CA PRO A 435 -5.35 11.10 35.89
C PRO A 435 -4.41 10.16 35.12
N LYS A 436 -3.12 10.50 35.12
CA LYS A 436 -2.06 9.68 34.54
C LYS A 436 -2.08 8.26 35.15
N PRO A 437 -2.17 7.20 34.33
CA PRO A 437 -2.18 5.83 34.83
C PRO A 437 -0.85 5.39 35.44
N GLU A 438 -0.91 4.36 36.28
CA GLU A 438 0.25 3.53 36.59
C GLU A 438 0.45 2.51 35.46
N PHE A 439 1.58 2.59 34.78
CA PHE A 439 1.93 1.69 33.69
C PHE A 439 2.61 0.44 34.24
N ALA A 440 1.82 -0.59 34.54
CA ALA A 440 2.29 -1.87 35.06
C ALA A 440 1.56 -3.03 34.40
N GLU A 441 2.15 -4.23 34.46
CA GLU A 441 1.57 -5.45 33.88
C GLU A 441 0.14 -5.69 34.40
N GLY A 442 -0.82 -5.86 33.49
CA GLY A 442 -2.21 -6.18 33.80
C GLY A 442 -3.04 -5.00 34.31
N THR A 443 -2.47 -3.81 34.51
CA THR A 443 -3.25 -2.63 34.89
C THR A 443 -3.93 -1.99 33.68
N THR A 444 -4.92 -1.13 33.94
CA THR A 444 -5.68 -0.42 32.92
C THR A 444 -5.61 1.09 33.12
N GLY A 445 -5.62 1.86 32.04
CA GLY A 445 -5.63 3.32 32.10
C GLY A 445 -6.16 4.00 30.85
N SER A 446 -6.17 5.33 30.87
CA SER A 446 -6.81 6.18 29.85
C SER A 446 -5.87 6.67 28.75
N THR A 447 -4.61 6.24 28.78
CA THR A 447 -3.54 6.70 27.88
C THR A 447 -2.68 5.50 27.48
N ILE A 448 -2.11 5.48 26.28
CA ILE A 448 -1.16 4.44 25.87
C ILE A 448 0.09 4.52 26.74
N ALA A 449 0.60 3.39 27.21
CA ALA A 449 1.86 3.34 27.94
C ALA A 449 3.04 3.65 27.01
N GLY A 450 3.83 4.65 27.40
CA GLY A 450 4.97 5.15 26.61
C GLY A 450 4.58 6.28 25.65
N ILE A 451 5.54 7.16 25.41
CA ILE A 451 5.42 8.28 24.46
C ILE A 451 5.82 7.82 23.04
N HIS A 452 5.52 8.63 22.03
CA HIS A 452 5.82 8.38 20.62
C HIS A 452 5.31 7.01 20.12
N ALA A 453 4.10 6.67 20.56
CA ALA A 453 3.51 5.37 20.30
C ALA A 453 3.15 5.16 18.84
N GLY A 454 3.40 3.95 18.35
CA GLY A 454 2.80 3.44 17.12
C GLY A 454 1.53 2.66 17.44
N VAL A 455 0.49 2.78 16.60
CA VAL A 455 -0.83 2.18 16.82
C VAL A 455 -1.23 1.37 15.58
N VAL A 456 -1.77 0.17 15.79
CA VAL A 456 -2.37 -0.67 14.74
C VAL A 456 -3.73 -1.19 15.18
N GLU A 457 -4.60 -1.46 14.21
CA GLU A 457 -5.83 -2.23 14.46
C GLU A 457 -5.56 -3.73 14.25
N LEU A 458 -6.03 -4.55 15.19
CA LEU A 458 -6.05 -6.01 15.12
C LEU A 458 -7.23 -6.50 14.27
N LYS A 459 -7.15 -7.72 13.74
CA LYS A 459 -8.21 -8.32 12.91
C LYS A 459 -9.57 -8.42 13.62
N ASP A 460 -9.57 -8.47 14.95
CA ASP A 460 -10.79 -8.49 15.77
C ASP A 460 -11.32 -7.08 16.12
N GLY A 461 -10.71 -6.03 15.58
CA GLY A 461 -11.09 -4.63 15.79
C GLY A 461 -10.52 -3.99 17.05
N ARG A 462 -9.77 -4.71 17.90
CA ARG A 462 -9.01 -4.12 19.01
C ARG A 462 -7.84 -3.29 18.48
N TRP A 463 -7.38 -2.32 19.24
CA TRP A 463 -6.17 -1.55 18.92
C TRP A 463 -5.01 -2.00 19.77
N MET A 464 -3.84 -2.15 19.15
CA MET A 464 -2.59 -2.45 19.82
C MET A 464 -1.63 -1.28 19.62
N ALA A 465 -0.95 -0.88 20.68
CA ALA A 465 0.05 0.17 20.64
C ALA A 465 1.32 -0.23 21.39
N LEU A 466 2.46 0.28 20.90
CA LEU A 466 3.77 0.14 21.51
C LEU A 466 4.37 1.53 21.66
N GLY A 467 5.03 1.82 22.78
CA GLY A 467 5.55 3.16 23.10
C GLY A 467 6.98 3.16 23.64
N ARG A 468 7.59 4.34 23.70
CA ARG A 468 8.91 4.58 24.29
C ARG A 468 8.79 4.98 25.75
N GLY A 469 9.75 4.55 26.57
CA GLY A 469 9.71 4.83 28.01
C GLY A 469 8.66 3.97 28.70
N ASN A 470 8.23 4.36 29.90
CA ASN A 470 7.26 3.63 30.73
C ASN A 470 7.47 2.11 30.71
N THR A 471 8.73 1.67 30.78
CA THR A 471 9.15 0.28 30.69
C THR A 471 8.37 -0.59 31.67
N ILE A 472 7.80 -1.68 31.19
CA ILE A 472 7.12 -2.66 32.04
C ILE A 472 8.13 -3.76 32.38
N VAL A 473 8.23 -4.08 33.67
CA VAL A 473 9.11 -5.13 34.18
C VAL A 473 8.29 -6.41 34.30
N ALA A 474 8.70 -7.46 33.58
CA ALA A 474 8.06 -8.77 33.66
C ALA A 474 8.36 -9.46 34.99
N ALA A 475 7.65 -10.55 35.28
CA ALA A 475 7.79 -11.30 36.54
C ALA A 475 9.20 -11.86 36.79
N ASP A 476 9.98 -12.10 35.73
CA ASP A 476 11.37 -12.54 35.80
C ASP A 476 12.38 -11.38 35.97
N GLY A 477 11.90 -10.14 36.13
CA GLY A 477 12.71 -8.94 36.28
C GLY A 477 13.21 -8.34 34.97
N THR A 478 12.88 -8.94 33.82
CA THR A 478 13.29 -8.40 32.52
C THR A 478 12.49 -7.16 32.14
N ARG A 479 13.17 -6.20 31.52
CA ARG A 479 12.60 -4.89 31.14
C ARG A 479 12.11 -4.94 29.70
N HIS A 480 10.89 -4.51 29.47
CA HIS A 480 10.25 -4.56 28.15
C HIS A 480 9.66 -3.23 27.71
N MET A 481 9.65 -3.02 26.40
CA MET A 481 8.85 -1.98 25.78
C MET A 481 7.38 -2.17 26.17
N PRO A 482 6.67 -1.13 26.61
CA PRO A 482 5.28 -1.25 27.00
C PRO A 482 4.37 -1.52 25.80
N MET A 483 3.46 -2.47 25.95
CA MET A 483 2.36 -2.74 25.04
C MET A 483 1.04 -2.31 25.67
N SER A 484 0.15 -1.73 24.86
CA SER A 484 -1.18 -1.30 25.28
C SER A 484 -2.24 -1.88 24.33
N ILE A 485 -3.30 -2.47 24.89
CA ILE A 485 -4.44 -3.00 24.11
C ILE A 485 -5.72 -2.25 24.48
N SER A 486 -6.46 -1.76 23.48
CA SER A 486 -7.79 -1.16 23.66
C SER A 486 -8.85 -1.94 22.91
N SER A 487 -9.99 -2.20 23.57
CA SER A 487 -11.17 -2.83 22.98
C SER A 487 -12.35 -1.87 22.79
N ASP A 488 -12.20 -0.61 23.19
CA ASP A 488 -13.28 0.38 23.26
C ASP A 488 -13.01 1.66 22.44
N GLY A 489 -12.10 1.56 21.47
CA GLY A 489 -11.75 2.66 20.57
C GLY A 489 -10.85 3.71 21.23
N GLY A 490 -9.93 3.27 22.10
CA GLY A 490 -8.90 4.09 22.71
C GLY A 490 -9.31 4.83 23.98
N LYS A 491 -10.48 4.54 24.56
CA LYS A 491 -10.92 5.14 25.83
C LYS A 491 -10.17 4.52 27.01
N THR A 492 -9.99 3.20 26.97
CA THR A 492 -9.22 2.44 27.96
C THR A 492 -8.19 1.54 27.28
N TRP A 493 -7.07 1.36 27.98
CA TRP A 493 -5.91 0.59 27.54
C TRP A 493 -5.50 -0.36 28.65
N THR A 494 -5.33 -1.64 28.33
CA THR A 494 -4.72 -2.64 29.22
C THR A 494 -3.25 -2.77 28.88
N TYR A 495 -2.38 -2.76 29.89
CA TYR A 495 -0.93 -2.74 29.72
C TYR A 495 -0.30 -4.11 29.93
N ALA A 496 0.72 -4.41 29.12
CA ALA A 496 1.52 -5.62 29.24
C ALA A 496 2.96 -5.39 28.76
N ALA A 497 3.90 -6.17 29.27
CA ALA A 497 5.24 -6.31 28.74
C ALA A 497 5.17 -6.92 27.33
N SER A 498 5.67 -6.19 26.34
CA SER A 498 5.90 -6.75 25.01
C SER A 498 7.10 -7.72 25.04
N PRO A 499 7.35 -8.52 23.98
CA PRO A 499 8.55 -9.34 23.90
C PRO A 499 9.81 -8.55 23.46
N PHE A 500 9.76 -7.21 23.47
CA PHE A 500 10.76 -6.35 22.86
C PHE A 500 11.53 -5.52 23.88
N PRO A 501 12.84 -5.28 23.65
CA PRO A 501 13.62 -4.41 24.51
C PRO A 501 13.05 -2.98 24.51
N PRO A 502 13.13 -2.27 25.65
CA PRO A 502 12.71 -0.89 25.73
C PRO A 502 13.63 0.02 24.92
N ILE A 503 13.06 1.07 24.34
CA ILE A 503 13.78 2.15 23.66
C ILE A 503 13.80 3.43 24.52
N ASP A 504 14.73 4.34 24.23
CA ASP A 504 15.00 5.54 25.05
C ASP A 504 15.14 6.82 24.19
N GLY A 505 15.42 7.97 24.80
CA GLY A 505 15.55 9.28 24.16
C GLY A 505 16.42 9.24 22.90
N GLY A 506 15.94 9.88 21.82
CA GLY A 506 16.57 9.81 20.50
C GLY A 506 16.12 8.61 19.65
N GLN A 507 15.29 7.71 20.19
CA GLN A 507 14.67 6.61 19.44
C GLN A 507 13.15 6.79 19.37
N ARG A 508 12.54 6.40 18.24
CA ARG A 508 11.09 6.24 18.05
C ARG A 508 10.85 5.03 17.16
N LEU A 509 9.89 4.18 17.50
CA LEU A 509 9.53 2.98 16.73
C LEU A 509 8.60 3.29 15.55
N VAL A 510 8.44 2.32 14.65
CA VAL A 510 7.37 2.27 13.64
C VAL A 510 6.57 0.99 13.87
N PHE A 511 5.25 1.09 13.93
CA PHE A 511 4.37 -0.05 14.10
C PHE A 511 3.21 0.02 13.10
N LEU A 512 3.14 -0.97 12.21
CA LEU A 512 2.26 -0.96 11.02
C LEU A 512 1.58 -2.32 10.84
N ARG A 513 0.38 -2.31 10.26
CA ARG A 513 -0.16 -3.47 9.57
C ARG A 513 0.23 -3.38 8.10
N LEU A 514 0.93 -4.40 7.61
CA LEU A 514 1.28 -4.49 6.20
C LEU A 514 0.05 -4.87 5.37
N ARG A 515 0.05 -4.50 4.09
CA ARG A 515 -1.02 -4.76 3.11
C ARG A 515 -1.24 -6.26 2.89
N GLU A 516 -0.17 -7.04 3.02
CA GLU A 516 -0.18 -8.50 3.00
C GLU A 516 -0.90 -9.10 4.23
N GLY A 517 -1.17 -8.29 5.25
CA GLY A 517 -1.89 -8.67 6.46
C GLY A 517 -1.07 -8.72 7.76
N PRO A 518 0.23 -9.10 7.81
CA PRO A 518 0.94 -9.22 9.08
C PRO A 518 1.26 -7.88 9.73
N LEU A 519 1.58 -7.92 11.03
CA LEU A 519 2.06 -6.77 11.79
C LEU A 519 3.57 -6.64 11.65
N LEU A 520 4.06 -5.42 11.42
CA LEU A 520 5.47 -5.08 11.37
C LEU A 520 5.79 -4.09 12.49
N LEU A 521 6.77 -4.43 13.32
CA LEU A 521 7.44 -3.48 14.21
C LEU A 521 8.87 -3.25 13.72
N VAL A 522 9.26 -1.99 13.62
CA VAL A 522 10.64 -1.57 13.44
C VAL A 522 11.07 -0.77 14.67
N SER A 523 12.16 -1.19 15.31
CA SER A 523 12.61 -0.65 16.60
C SER A 523 14.14 -0.81 16.77
N PHE A 524 14.67 -0.54 17.96
CA PHE A 524 16.10 -0.62 18.27
C PHE A 524 16.37 -1.67 19.34
N THR A 525 17.46 -2.42 19.19
CA THR A 525 17.85 -3.47 20.14
C THR A 525 18.19 -2.91 21.52
N ASP A 526 18.70 -1.68 21.59
CA ASP A 526 19.17 -1.00 22.79
C ASP A 526 19.43 0.48 22.51
N HIS A 527 19.67 1.27 23.56
CA HIS A 527 20.22 2.62 23.43
C HIS A 527 21.75 2.61 23.67
N PRO A 528 22.57 3.09 22.72
CA PRO A 528 24.03 2.90 22.72
C PRO A 528 24.78 3.62 23.85
N GLN A 529 24.10 4.49 24.60
CA GLN A 529 24.69 5.26 25.71
C GLN A 529 23.95 5.09 27.04
N ARG A 530 22.74 4.51 27.03
CA ARG A 530 21.84 4.47 28.20
C ARG A 530 21.54 3.05 28.65
N THR A 531 21.59 2.09 27.73
CA THR A 531 21.58 0.67 28.08
C THR A 531 22.97 0.25 28.56
N PRO A 532 23.10 -0.46 29.70
CA PRO A 532 24.38 -1.04 30.14
C PRO A 532 24.96 -1.94 29.05
N GLU A 533 26.28 -1.87 28.83
CA GLU A 533 26.94 -2.53 27.71
C GLU A 533 26.67 -4.04 27.63
N LYS A 534 26.67 -4.73 28.78
CA LYS A 534 26.34 -6.15 28.89
C LYS A 534 24.92 -6.53 28.44
N ASP A 535 24.00 -5.55 28.44
CA ASP A 535 22.59 -5.73 28.11
C ASP A 535 22.27 -5.25 26.68
N ARG A 536 23.27 -4.81 25.91
CA ARG A 536 23.09 -4.30 24.54
C ARG A 536 22.99 -5.41 23.51
N GLY A 537 22.31 -5.10 22.42
CA GLY A 537 22.09 -5.98 21.28
C GLY A 537 21.05 -7.07 21.53
N MET A 538 20.64 -7.70 20.45
CA MET A 538 19.69 -8.81 20.44
C MET A 538 20.28 -9.99 19.68
N ILE A 539 19.86 -11.21 20.01
CA ILE A 539 20.27 -12.41 19.28
C ILE A 539 19.41 -12.55 18.01
N PHE A 540 20.08 -12.70 16.86
CA PHE A 540 19.50 -12.99 15.55
C PHE A 540 20.02 -14.34 15.06
N GLN A 541 19.25 -14.99 14.18
CA GLN A 541 19.59 -16.29 13.61
C GLN A 541 19.95 -16.14 12.14
N ARG A 542 21.03 -16.80 11.70
CA ARG A 542 21.47 -16.90 10.31
C ARG A 542 20.77 -18.03 9.56
N ALA A 543 20.94 -18.06 8.24
CA ALA A 543 20.42 -19.10 7.36
C ALA A 543 20.96 -20.50 7.71
N ASP A 544 22.22 -20.59 8.13
CA ASP A 544 22.87 -21.84 8.56
C ASP A 544 22.44 -22.34 9.96
N GLY A 545 21.55 -21.60 10.63
CA GLY A 545 21.05 -21.92 11.97
C GLY A 545 21.90 -21.36 13.11
N THR A 546 23.11 -20.84 12.85
CA THR A 546 23.93 -20.16 13.85
C THR A 546 23.31 -18.84 14.28
N THR A 547 23.76 -18.31 15.41
CA THR A 547 23.27 -17.04 15.94
C THR A 547 24.37 -16.00 16.03
N PHE A 548 23.99 -14.73 15.95
CA PHE A 548 24.88 -13.61 16.24
C PHE A 548 24.16 -12.57 17.08
N ARG A 549 24.95 -11.75 17.79
CA ARG A 549 24.44 -10.58 18.50
C ARG A 549 24.49 -9.38 17.56
N GLY A 550 23.34 -8.81 17.25
CA GLY A 550 23.20 -7.62 16.42
C GLY A 550 22.79 -6.40 17.25
N TYR A 551 23.11 -5.21 16.75
CA TYR A 551 22.96 -3.93 17.45
C TYR A 551 22.28 -2.88 16.58
N GLY A 552 21.37 -2.11 17.14
CA GLY A 552 20.68 -0.99 16.49
C GLY A 552 19.34 -1.37 15.88
N LEU A 553 19.04 -0.78 14.73
CA LEU A 553 17.76 -0.85 14.05
C LEU A 553 17.43 -2.28 13.58
N TYR A 554 16.25 -2.78 13.97
CA TYR A 554 15.76 -4.10 13.59
C TYR A 554 14.27 -4.07 13.24
N ALA A 555 13.83 -5.08 12.50
CA ALA A 555 12.45 -5.33 12.14
C ALA A 555 11.99 -6.71 12.60
N VAL A 556 10.72 -6.80 13.01
CA VAL A 556 10.05 -8.05 13.38
C VAL A 556 8.65 -8.12 12.79
N VAL A 557 8.24 -9.31 12.38
CA VAL A 557 6.93 -9.54 11.76
C VAL A 557 6.14 -10.59 12.52
N SER A 558 4.84 -10.31 12.73
CA SER A 558 3.87 -11.22 13.34
C SER A 558 2.72 -11.50 12.39
N TYR A 559 2.41 -12.79 12.21
CA TYR A 559 1.30 -13.26 11.35
C TYR A 559 0.04 -13.63 12.14
N ASP A 560 0.12 -13.57 13.48
CA ASP A 560 -0.90 -14.07 14.41
C ASP A 560 -1.36 -12.99 15.41
N GLU A 561 -1.40 -11.74 14.95
CA GLU A 561 -1.92 -10.59 15.70
C GLU A 561 -1.09 -10.26 16.96
N GLY A 562 0.24 -10.40 16.85
CA GLY A 562 1.21 -10.02 17.87
C GLY A 562 1.51 -11.10 18.91
N LYS A 563 0.94 -12.31 18.78
CA LYS A 563 1.18 -13.41 19.73
C LYS A 563 2.58 -14.00 19.57
N THR A 564 3.03 -14.18 18.33
CA THR A 564 4.39 -14.63 18.00
C THR A 564 5.02 -13.74 16.94
N TRP A 565 6.36 -13.73 16.94
CA TRP A 565 7.19 -12.88 16.07
C TRP A 565 8.29 -13.73 15.41
N PRO A 566 7.91 -14.62 14.47
CA PRO A 566 8.82 -15.59 13.87
C PRO A 566 9.90 -14.96 12.99
N VAL A 567 9.62 -13.79 12.41
CA VAL A 567 10.59 -13.05 11.60
C VAL A 567 11.27 -12.01 12.47
N ARG A 568 12.61 -12.06 12.52
CA ARG A 568 13.44 -11.07 13.23
C ARG A 568 14.68 -10.80 12.40
N LYS A 569 14.86 -9.55 11.98
CA LYS A 569 15.94 -9.18 11.08
C LYS A 569 16.56 -7.85 11.47
N LEU A 570 17.89 -7.78 11.51
CA LEU A 570 18.63 -6.54 11.66
C LEU A 570 18.54 -5.75 10.34
N LEU A 571 18.26 -4.45 10.38
CA LEU A 571 18.07 -3.64 9.16
C LEU A 571 19.41 -3.19 8.56
N THR A 572 20.13 -4.16 8.00
CA THR A 572 21.40 -4.00 7.28
C THR A 572 21.52 -5.09 6.20
N ASP A 573 22.21 -4.79 5.10
CA ASP A 573 22.59 -5.77 4.07
C ASP A 573 23.98 -6.40 4.34
N GLY A 574 24.56 -6.09 5.50
CA GLY A 574 25.86 -6.58 5.95
C GLY A 574 27.08 -5.89 5.36
N LYS A 575 26.90 -4.93 4.45
CA LYS A 575 28.02 -4.16 3.91
C LYS A 575 28.46 -3.08 4.89
N CYS A 576 29.78 -2.96 5.05
CA CYS A 576 30.39 -1.93 5.87
C CYS A 576 30.17 -0.53 5.26
N ARG A 577 29.55 0.38 6.03
CA ARG A 577 29.31 1.78 5.61
C ARG A 577 29.47 2.74 6.77
N PHE A 578 30.17 3.84 6.55
CA PHE A 578 30.16 4.98 7.46
C PHE A 578 29.05 5.95 7.06
N LEU A 579 28.01 6.05 7.90
CA LEU A 579 26.79 6.80 7.60
C LEU A 579 26.54 7.91 8.63
N ASN A 580 25.74 8.90 8.24
CA ASN A 580 25.28 9.99 9.11
C ASN A 580 23.76 9.91 9.24
N GLY A 581 23.27 9.47 10.40
CA GLY A 581 21.84 9.38 10.70
C GLY A 581 21.22 10.73 11.09
N GLY A 582 22.01 11.81 11.17
CA GLY A 582 21.54 13.14 11.56
C GLY A 582 21.08 13.23 13.02
N ALA A 583 20.63 14.43 13.41
CA ALA A 583 20.07 14.74 14.74
C ALA A 583 20.80 14.02 15.90
N TRP A 584 20.05 13.29 16.73
CA TRP A 584 20.56 12.52 17.87
C TRP A 584 21.33 11.25 17.47
N THR A 585 21.21 10.78 16.23
CA THR A 585 21.94 9.59 15.76
C THR A 585 23.42 9.91 15.60
N GLY A 586 23.74 10.96 14.83
CA GLY A 586 25.11 11.31 14.47
C GLY A 586 25.73 10.35 13.45
N ASN A 587 27.06 10.27 13.45
CA ASN A 587 27.78 9.32 12.59
C ASN A 587 27.83 7.92 13.23
N PHE A 588 27.73 6.88 12.42
CA PHE A 588 27.82 5.50 12.87
C PHE A 588 28.40 4.60 11.78
N MET A 589 28.90 3.43 12.18
CA MET A 589 29.29 2.36 11.27
C MET A 589 28.15 1.35 11.16
N MET A 590 27.72 1.06 9.94
CA MET A 590 26.82 -0.03 9.62
C MET A 590 27.65 -1.20 9.09
N ASP A 591 27.37 -2.42 9.52
CA ASP A 591 27.99 -3.66 9.03
C ASP A 591 27.03 -4.86 9.20
N ALA A 592 27.52 -6.10 9.14
CA ALA A 592 26.73 -7.32 9.33
C ALA A 592 26.09 -7.49 10.71
N THR A 593 26.60 -6.76 11.71
CA THR A 593 26.17 -6.85 13.12
C THR A 593 25.70 -5.51 13.68
N HIS A 594 25.94 -4.40 12.99
CA HIS A 594 25.53 -3.06 13.42
C HIS A 594 24.63 -2.40 12.37
N ALA A 595 23.43 -2.02 12.78
CA ALA A 595 22.53 -1.14 12.04
C ALA A 595 22.46 0.24 12.72
N GLU A 596 21.62 1.14 12.21
CA GLU A 596 21.50 2.49 12.77
C GLU A 596 21.10 2.44 14.26
N PRO A 597 21.86 3.06 15.18
CA PRO A 597 21.68 2.80 16.61
C PRO A 597 20.56 3.64 17.24
N ARG A 598 20.17 4.74 16.60
CA ARG A 598 19.18 5.71 17.09
C ARG A 598 18.47 6.37 15.91
N GLY A 599 17.38 7.05 16.18
CA GLY A 599 16.65 7.79 15.16
C GLY A 599 15.18 7.92 15.51
N TYR A 600 14.59 9.06 15.18
CA TYR A 600 13.14 9.19 15.20
C TYR A 600 12.59 8.64 13.90
N MET A 601 11.86 7.53 13.98
CA MET A 601 11.43 6.82 12.78
C MET A 601 10.00 7.13 12.39
N ALA A 602 9.73 7.23 11.10
CA ALA A 602 8.39 7.15 10.53
C ALA A 602 8.40 6.12 9.42
N GLY A 603 7.26 5.50 9.14
CA GLY A 603 7.22 4.51 8.08
C GLY A 603 5.83 4.30 7.50
N VAL A 604 5.82 3.79 6.28
CA VAL A 604 4.61 3.50 5.50
C VAL A 604 4.93 2.34 4.55
N GLN A 605 3.89 1.64 4.09
CA GLN A 605 4.02 0.71 2.97
C GLN A 605 3.30 1.27 1.73
N ALA A 606 4.05 1.42 0.64
CA ALA A 606 3.52 1.88 -0.64
C ALA A 606 2.68 0.78 -1.33
N PRO A 607 1.84 1.11 -2.33
CA PRO A 607 0.99 0.15 -3.04
C PRO A 607 1.76 -0.98 -3.74
N ASP A 608 3.02 -0.76 -4.10
CA ASP A 608 3.93 -1.74 -4.72
C ASP A 608 4.51 -2.77 -3.71
N SER A 609 4.02 -2.72 -2.47
CA SER A 609 4.45 -3.50 -1.29
C SER A 609 5.82 -3.13 -0.73
N THR A 610 6.45 -2.05 -1.22
CA THR A 610 7.69 -1.53 -0.64
C THR A 610 7.41 -0.92 0.73
N ILE A 611 8.19 -1.33 1.72
CA ILE A 611 8.21 -0.76 3.06
C ILE A 611 9.25 0.35 3.08
N HIS A 612 8.78 1.56 3.42
CA HIS A 612 9.60 2.75 3.52
C HIS A 612 9.72 3.14 4.99
N ILE A 613 10.94 3.18 5.51
CA ILE A 613 11.24 3.70 6.85
C ILE A 613 12.16 4.90 6.69
N VAL A 614 11.80 6.04 7.27
CA VAL A 614 12.71 7.17 7.44
C VAL A 614 13.12 7.29 8.89
N SER A 615 14.41 7.41 9.17
CA SER A 615 14.96 7.78 10.48
C SER A 615 15.08 9.31 10.58
N SER A 616 15.94 9.82 11.45
CA SER A 616 16.19 11.27 11.54
C SER A 616 16.80 11.87 10.25
N ARG A 617 17.48 11.07 9.42
CA ARG A 617 18.07 11.53 8.14
C ARG A 617 18.05 10.50 7.01
N LEU A 618 18.01 9.21 7.32
CA LEU A 618 18.15 8.13 6.34
C LEU A 618 16.79 7.55 5.95
N HIS A 619 16.67 7.11 4.71
CA HIS A 619 15.51 6.44 4.12
C HIS A 619 15.90 5.01 3.73
N TYR A 620 15.24 4.05 4.36
CA TYR A 620 15.36 2.61 4.14
C TYR A 620 14.20 2.13 3.28
N GLN A 621 14.50 1.24 2.34
CA GLN A 621 13.53 0.63 1.43
C GLN A 621 13.79 -0.87 1.39
N PHE A 622 12.77 -1.66 1.71
CA PHE A 622 12.81 -3.11 1.65
C PHE A 622 11.41 -3.69 1.49
N ASP A 623 11.28 -4.99 1.26
CA ASP A 623 9.99 -5.68 1.21
C ASP A 623 9.88 -6.78 2.27
N LEU A 624 8.67 -7.31 2.43
CA LEU A 624 8.39 -8.40 3.37
C LEU A 624 9.19 -9.66 3.03
N THR A 625 9.33 -9.98 1.74
CA THR A 625 10.14 -11.11 1.26
C THR A 625 11.58 -11.03 1.75
N TRP A 626 12.19 -9.84 1.75
CA TRP A 626 13.53 -9.66 2.31
C TRP A 626 13.55 -9.87 3.81
N LEU A 627 12.54 -9.38 4.54
CA LEU A 627 12.48 -9.59 5.99
C LEU A 627 12.42 -11.07 6.36
N GLU A 628 11.67 -11.86 5.59
CA GLU A 628 11.51 -13.31 5.80
C GLU A 628 12.79 -14.11 5.52
N GLN A 629 13.69 -13.59 4.68
CA GLN A 629 14.99 -14.21 4.43
C GLN A 629 15.93 -14.03 5.63
N LYS A 630 16.53 -15.12 6.10
CA LYS A 630 17.58 -15.05 7.14
C LYS A 630 18.89 -14.49 6.54
N PRO A 631 19.67 -13.71 7.30
CA PRO A 631 20.98 -13.26 6.86
C PRO A 631 21.92 -14.46 6.66
N GLU A 632 22.86 -14.33 5.73
CA GLU A 632 23.95 -15.29 5.50
C GLU A 632 24.90 -15.40 6.71
#